data_AF-A0A534TKN7-F1
#
_entry.id   AF-A0A534TKN7-F1
#
_cell.length_a   1.000
_cell.length_b   1.000
_cell.length_c   1.000
_cell.angle_alpha   90.00
_cell.angle_beta   90.00
_cell.angle_gamma   90.00
#
_symmetry.space_group_name_H-M   'P 1'
#
loop_
_entity.id
_entity.type
_entity.pdbx_description
1 polymer ?
#
loop_
_entity_poly.entity_id
_entity_poly.type
_entity_poly.pdbx_seq_one_letter_code
_entity_poly.pdbx_strand_id
1 'polypeptide(L)'
;MKNGVGRQHAGFTPWFWSYRLAAKIEAVVVVCVIAGVIAILALLFRMPGPLVVHLQDEKKDPIMGARVRCTSPDGQTSHAGSTDVFGEAKWPGLARGPWTCEVTPPDRFHAPVQTGVVVVVPRKPAMWTTVVERPARILVEILRPQGQPRAKVAVRAVCGSDTWESRAGLVDGLATLFVPHGKPCRVGLVHPELAGDGPVSQARLECSSAPCSEELIGGVGESRTVVLKPTSEQWAAVRPAPEPETAAEARP
;
A
#
# COMPACT_ATOMS: atom_id res chain seq x y z
N MET A 1 -38.70 -91.60 -11.15
CA MET A 1 -39.06 -90.21 -10.76
C MET A 1 -37.81 -89.36 -10.74
N LYS A 2 -37.67 -88.41 -11.67
CA LYS A 2 -36.88 -87.19 -11.50
C LYS A 2 -37.38 -86.19 -12.54
N ASN A 3 -37.91 -85.08 -12.02
CA ASN A 3 -38.74 -84.11 -12.71
C ASN A 3 -37.94 -83.34 -13.76
N GLY A 4 -38.38 -83.39 -15.02
CA GLY A 4 -37.86 -82.58 -16.11
C GLY A 4 -38.33 -81.14 -15.97
N VAL A 5 -37.49 -80.28 -15.40
CA VAL A 5 -37.68 -78.83 -15.46
C VAL A 5 -37.07 -78.35 -16.78
N GLY A 6 -37.94 -78.02 -17.74
CA GLY A 6 -37.55 -77.42 -19.00
C GLY A 6 -36.90 -76.05 -18.77
N ARG A 7 -35.59 -75.97 -18.97
CA ARG A 7 -34.87 -74.70 -19.10
C ARG A 7 -35.17 -74.12 -20.47
N GLN A 8 -36.19 -73.28 -20.57
CA GLN A 8 -36.27 -72.33 -21.68
C GLN A 8 -35.16 -71.28 -21.48
N HIS A 9 -33.99 -71.52 -22.07
CA HIS A 9 -33.08 -70.43 -22.37
C HIS A 9 -33.70 -69.66 -23.53
N ALA A 10 -34.38 -68.55 -23.22
CA ALA A 10 -34.60 -67.50 -24.20
C ALA A 10 -33.21 -67.03 -24.65
N GLY A 11 -32.78 -67.51 -25.82
CA GLY A 11 -31.57 -67.01 -26.47
C GLY A 11 -31.79 -65.57 -26.83
N PHE A 12 -31.40 -64.65 -25.94
CA PHE A 12 -31.20 -63.26 -26.32
C PHE A 12 -29.95 -63.23 -27.20
N THR A 13 -30.17 -63.33 -28.50
CA THR A 13 -29.17 -62.93 -29.49
C THR A 13 -29.39 -61.45 -29.72
N PRO A 14 -28.57 -60.54 -29.15
CA PRO A 14 -28.60 -59.17 -29.63
C PRO A 14 -28.03 -59.20 -31.04
N TRP A 15 -28.91 -58.93 -32.00
CA TRP A 15 -28.56 -58.69 -33.39
C TRP A 15 -27.78 -57.37 -33.48
N PHE A 16 -26.47 -57.43 -33.26
CA PHE A 16 -25.58 -56.28 -33.44
C PHE A 16 -25.15 -56.17 -34.90
N TRP A 17 -26.03 -55.64 -35.74
CA TRP A 17 -25.63 -55.01 -36.99
C TRP A 17 -24.88 -53.71 -36.65
N SER A 18 -23.58 -53.64 -36.99
CA SER A 18 -22.72 -52.43 -37.05
C SER A 18 -21.73 -52.09 -35.92
N TYR A 19 -20.97 -53.06 -35.40
CA TYR A 19 -19.76 -52.78 -34.59
C TYR A 19 -18.78 -51.77 -35.22
N ARG A 20 -18.71 -51.70 -36.56
CA ARG A 20 -17.79 -50.80 -37.26
C ARG A 20 -18.23 -49.34 -37.33
N LEU A 21 -19.53 -49.04 -37.23
CA LEU A 21 -20.06 -47.67 -37.34
C LEU A 21 -20.12 -47.02 -35.96
N ALA A 22 -20.58 -47.77 -34.95
CA ALA A 22 -20.53 -47.35 -33.56
C ALA A 22 -19.09 -47.08 -33.09
N ALA A 23 -18.15 -48.00 -33.35
CA ALA A 23 -16.74 -47.82 -32.98
C ALA A 23 -16.05 -46.65 -33.72
N LYS A 24 -16.48 -46.32 -34.95
CA LYS A 24 -15.96 -45.15 -35.69
C LYS A 24 -16.45 -43.85 -35.07
N ILE A 25 -17.72 -43.79 -34.65
CA ILE A 25 -18.29 -42.61 -34.00
C ILE A 25 -17.64 -42.40 -32.63
N GLU A 26 -17.46 -43.46 -31.83
CA GLU A 26 -16.75 -43.39 -30.55
C GLU A 26 -15.29 -42.93 -30.73
N ALA A 27 -14.58 -43.45 -31.74
CA ALA A 27 -13.21 -43.02 -32.03
C ALA A 27 -13.13 -41.52 -32.39
N VAL A 28 -14.08 -41.01 -33.18
CA VAL A 28 -14.16 -39.58 -33.54
C VAL A 28 -14.41 -38.72 -32.29
N VAL A 29 -15.34 -39.14 -31.42
CA VAL A 29 -15.61 -38.43 -30.17
C VAL A 29 -14.37 -38.38 -29.28
N VAL A 30 -13.67 -39.51 -29.10
CA VAL A 30 -12.44 -39.59 -28.30
C VAL A 30 -11.34 -38.68 -28.88
N VAL A 31 -11.14 -38.67 -30.19
CA VAL A 31 -10.16 -37.78 -30.84
C VAL A 31 -10.52 -36.32 -30.62
N CYS A 32 -11.80 -35.93 -30.77
CA CYS A 32 -12.25 -34.56 -30.51
C CYS A 32 -12.04 -34.15 -29.05
N VAL A 33 -12.32 -35.03 -28.09
CA VAL A 33 -12.09 -34.78 -26.66
C VAL A 33 -10.61 -34.61 -26.38
N ILE A 34 -9.75 -35.49 -26.90
CA ILE A 34 -8.29 -35.40 -26.73
C ILE A 34 -7.75 -34.11 -27.36
N ALA A 35 -8.19 -33.77 -28.58
CA ALA A 35 -7.81 -32.53 -29.24
C ALA A 35 -8.27 -31.30 -28.45
N GLY A 36 -9.48 -31.33 -27.89
CA GLY A 36 -10.01 -30.29 -27.00
C GLY A 36 -9.17 -30.14 -25.74
N VAL A 37 -8.81 -31.25 -25.07
CA VAL A 37 -7.94 -31.24 -23.89
C VAL A 37 -6.55 -30.70 -24.23
N ILE A 38 -5.95 -31.12 -25.34
CA ILE A 38 -4.64 -30.61 -25.80
C ILE A 38 -4.71 -29.11 -26.09
N ALA A 39 -5.77 -28.63 -26.73
CA ALA A 39 -5.97 -27.21 -27.02
C ALA A 39 -6.12 -26.39 -25.73
N ILE A 40 -6.94 -26.85 -24.78
CA ILE A 40 -7.10 -26.23 -23.45
C ILE A 40 -5.76 -26.20 -22.72
N LEU A 41 -5.04 -27.33 -22.68
CA LEU A 41 -3.72 -27.38 -22.09
C LEU A 41 -2.79 -26.38 -22.77
N ALA A 42 -2.63 -26.41 -24.08
CA ALA A 42 -1.77 -25.48 -24.81
C ALA A 42 -2.09 -24.00 -24.51
N LEU A 43 -3.37 -23.66 -24.33
CA LEU A 43 -3.81 -22.32 -23.95
C LEU A 43 -3.44 -21.98 -22.49
N LEU A 44 -3.64 -22.91 -21.55
CA LEU A 44 -3.19 -22.77 -20.16
C LEU A 44 -1.66 -22.66 -20.06
N PHE A 45 -0.91 -23.40 -20.88
CA PHE A 45 0.55 -23.31 -21.02
C PHE A 45 0.99 -21.95 -21.57
N ARG A 46 0.10 -21.22 -22.25
CA ARG A 46 0.39 -19.91 -22.81
C ARG A 46 0.06 -18.75 -21.88
N MET A 47 -0.70 -18.96 -20.81
CA MET A 47 -1.07 -17.89 -19.90
C MET A 47 0.19 -17.30 -19.23
N PRO A 48 0.41 -15.99 -19.31
CA PRO A 48 1.53 -15.34 -18.66
C PRO A 48 1.38 -15.43 -17.13
N GLY A 49 2.50 -15.55 -16.42
CA GLY A 49 2.49 -15.49 -14.96
C GLY A 49 2.11 -14.10 -14.45
N PRO A 50 1.66 -13.99 -13.19
CA PRO A 50 1.39 -12.68 -12.60
C PRO A 50 2.68 -11.89 -12.43
N LEU A 51 2.61 -10.58 -12.62
CA LEU A 51 3.66 -9.64 -12.21
C LEU A 51 3.36 -9.18 -10.79
N VAL A 52 4.35 -9.29 -9.91
CA VAL A 52 4.26 -8.88 -8.51
C VAL A 52 5.40 -7.93 -8.18
N VAL A 53 5.04 -6.74 -7.70
CA VAL A 53 5.99 -5.77 -7.16
C VAL A 53 5.85 -5.76 -5.64
N HIS A 54 6.97 -5.97 -4.94
CA HIS A 54 7.05 -5.90 -3.49
C HIS A 54 7.84 -4.66 -3.07
N LEU A 55 7.28 -3.88 -2.16
CA LEU A 55 7.97 -2.80 -1.48
C LEU A 55 8.06 -3.13 0.00
N GLN A 56 9.28 -3.14 0.51
CA GLN A 56 9.59 -3.39 1.91
C GLN A 56 10.61 -2.39 2.45
N ASP A 57 10.73 -2.31 3.76
CA ASP A 57 11.74 -1.48 4.40
C ASP A 57 13.09 -2.20 4.60
N GLU A 58 14.06 -1.52 5.22
CA GLU A 58 15.39 -2.10 5.49
C GLU A 58 15.35 -3.32 6.44
N LYS A 59 14.25 -3.47 7.21
CA LYS A 59 13.97 -4.61 8.09
C LYS A 59 13.14 -5.71 7.42
N LYS A 60 12.78 -5.54 6.15
CA LYS A 60 11.87 -6.39 5.39
C LYS A 60 10.42 -6.32 5.87
N ASP A 61 10.05 -5.27 6.60
CA ASP A 61 8.65 -5.02 6.92
C ASP A 61 7.93 -4.49 5.67
N PRO A 62 6.70 -4.95 5.38
CA PRO A 62 5.97 -4.53 4.18
C PRO A 62 5.52 -3.08 4.25
N ILE A 63 5.61 -2.36 3.13
CA ILE A 63 5.18 -0.96 3.03
C ILE A 63 3.88 -0.86 2.22
N MET A 64 2.78 -0.54 2.90
CA MET A 64 1.47 -0.29 2.30
C MET A 64 1.36 1.14 1.72
N GLY A 65 0.58 1.26 0.64
CA GLY A 65 0.12 2.54 0.09
C GLY A 65 1.10 3.22 -0.86
N ALA A 66 2.16 2.54 -1.30
CA ALA A 66 3.04 3.05 -2.34
C ALA A 66 2.34 2.99 -3.70
N ARG A 67 2.50 4.01 -4.53
CA ARG A 67 1.93 4.03 -5.89
C ARG A 67 2.87 3.29 -6.82
N VAL A 68 2.35 2.34 -7.58
CA VAL A 68 3.13 1.53 -8.53
C VAL A 68 2.57 1.71 -9.93
N ARG A 69 3.45 1.88 -10.91
CA ARG A 69 3.11 1.96 -12.32
C ARG A 69 4.05 1.06 -13.12
N CYS A 70 3.50 0.08 -13.83
CA CYS A 70 4.26 -0.80 -14.72
C CYS A 70 3.87 -0.54 -16.17
N THR A 71 4.86 -0.26 -17.01
CA THR A 71 4.73 0.05 -18.43
C THR A 71 5.24 -1.14 -19.26
N SER A 72 4.50 -1.48 -20.31
CA SER A 72 4.79 -2.60 -21.18
C SER A 72 6.06 -2.41 -22.02
N PRO A 73 6.63 -3.51 -22.56
CA PRO A 73 7.84 -3.45 -23.38
C PRO A 73 7.73 -2.53 -24.61
N ASP A 74 6.52 -2.40 -25.16
CA ASP A 74 6.19 -1.56 -26.32
C ASP A 74 5.81 -0.12 -25.94
N GLY A 75 5.79 0.20 -24.64
CA GLY A 75 5.42 1.51 -24.11
C GLY A 75 3.94 1.88 -24.25
N GLN A 76 3.10 1.01 -24.82
CA GLN A 76 1.72 1.34 -25.17
C GLN A 76 0.72 1.12 -24.04
N THR A 77 0.99 0.16 -23.15
CA THR A 77 0.10 -0.19 -22.04
C THR A 77 0.77 0.12 -20.71
N SER A 78 0.01 0.72 -19.79
CA SER A 78 0.46 0.98 -18.43
C SER A 78 -0.57 0.47 -17.44
N HIS A 79 -0.11 -0.26 -16.45
CA HIS A 79 -0.93 -0.68 -15.31
C HIS A 79 -0.49 0.09 -14.07
N ALA A 80 -1.46 0.64 -13.35
CA ALA A 80 -1.23 1.32 -12.09
C ALA A 80 -1.91 0.57 -10.95
N GLY A 81 -1.38 0.74 -9.74
CA GLY A 81 -1.92 0.16 -8.52
C GLY A 81 -1.25 0.74 -7.29
N SER A 82 -1.61 0.22 -6.12
CA SER A 82 -0.97 0.56 -4.86
C SER A 82 -0.58 -0.69 -4.10
N THR A 83 0.50 -0.63 -3.31
CA THR A 83 0.89 -1.74 -2.45
C THR A 83 -0.13 -1.97 -1.34
N ASP A 84 -0.48 -3.23 -1.11
CA ASP A 84 -1.42 -3.66 -0.07
C ASP A 84 -0.75 -3.76 1.33
N VAL A 85 -1.46 -4.35 2.29
CA VAL A 85 -0.97 -4.57 3.67
C VAL A 85 0.28 -5.47 3.73
N PHE A 86 0.52 -6.28 2.70
CA PHE A 86 1.70 -7.13 2.55
C PHE A 86 2.81 -6.44 1.74
N GLY A 87 2.61 -5.17 1.36
CA GLY A 87 3.57 -4.41 0.57
C GLY A 87 3.58 -4.82 -0.90
N GLU A 88 2.50 -5.44 -1.39
CA GLU A 88 2.47 -6.08 -2.70
C GLU A 88 1.51 -5.36 -3.65
N ALA A 89 1.93 -5.20 -4.91
CA ALA A 89 1.07 -4.81 -6.02
C ALA A 89 1.13 -5.92 -7.09
N LYS A 90 -0.04 -6.46 -7.46
CA LYS A 90 -0.16 -7.66 -8.29
C LYS A 90 -1.01 -7.42 -9.52
N TRP A 91 -0.52 -7.87 -10.67
CA TRP A 91 -1.29 -7.88 -11.92
C TRP A 91 -1.25 -9.26 -12.57
N PRO A 92 -2.39 -9.96 -12.64
CA PRO A 92 -2.48 -11.21 -13.40
C PRO A 92 -2.57 -10.94 -14.90
N GLY A 93 -2.11 -11.89 -15.72
CA GLY A 93 -2.43 -11.89 -17.15
C GLY A 93 -1.68 -10.88 -18.02
N LEU A 94 -0.55 -10.32 -17.57
CA LEU A 94 0.22 -9.34 -18.34
C LEU A 94 0.93 -9.97 -19.55
N ALA A 95 1.06 -9.22 -20.65
CA ALA A 95 1.82 -9.68 -21.81
C ALA A 95 3.26 -10.10 -21.45
N ARG A 96 3.79 -11.07 -22.18
CA ARG A 96 5.16 -11.55 -21.95
C ARG A 96 6.17 -10.49 -22.38
N GLY A 97 7.32 -10.46 -21.70
CA GLY A 97 8.42 -9.57 -22.04
C GLY A 97 8.89 -8.70 -20.88
N PRO A 98 9.83 -7.77 -21.13
CA PRO A 98 10.38 -6.88 -20.12
C PRO A 98 9.45 -5.71 -19.81
N TRP A 99 8.88 -5.70 -18.61
CA TRP A 99 8.08 -4.59 -18.08
C TRP A 99 8.96 -3.65 -17.29
N THR A 100 8.73 -2.34 -17.43
CA THR A 100 9.40 -1.32 -16.61
C THR A 100 8.43 -0.86 -15.53
N CYS A 101 8.77 -1.07 -14.26
CA CYS A 101 7.94 -0.70 -13.12
C CYS A 101 8.57 0.44 -12.34
N GLU A 102 7.76 1.43 -11.99
CA GLU A 102 8.07 2.57 -11.15
C GLU A 102 7.28 2.47 -9.85
N VAL A 103 7.96 2.57 -8.72
CA VAL A 103 7.36 2.57 -7.38
C VAL A 103 7.64 3.92 -6.74
N THR A 104 6.58 4.69 -6.48
CA THR A 104 6.63 5.91 -5.69
C THR A 104 6.29 5.55 -4.25
N PRO A 105 7.26 5.58 -3.31
CA PRO A 105 7.00 5.32 -1.90
C PRO A 105 6.00 6.33 -1.32
N PRO A 106 5.30 6.01 -0.22
CA PRO A 106 4.46 6.98 0.46
C PRO A 106 5.29 8.18 0.93
N ASP A 107 4.74 9.39 0.82
CA ASP A 107 5.47 10.65 1.07
C ASP A 107 6.21 10.67 2.42
N ARG A 108 5.66 10.01 3.45
CA ARG A 108 6.28 9.89 4.79
C ARG A 108 7.67 9.24 4.79
N PHE A 109 8.04 8.48 3.76
CA PHE A 109 9.34 7.82 3.65
C PHE A 109 10.43 8.72 3.07
N HIS A 110 10.09 9.85 2.45
CA HIS A 110 11.06 10.80 1.85
C HIS A 110 12.05 10.17 0.87
N ALA A 111 11.63 9.08 0.22
CA ALA A 111 12.48 8.30 -0.67
C ALA A 111 12.15 8.59 -2.15
N PRO A 112 13.15 8.58 -3.04
CA PRO A 112 12.93 8.78 -4.46
C PRO A 112 12.13 7.62 -5.06
N VAL A 113 11.55 7.88 -6.23
CA VAL A 113 10.91 6.85 -7.06
C VAL A 113 11.94 5.76 -7.40
N GLN A 114 11.55 4.51 -7.20
CA GLN A 114 12.34 3.33 -7.54
C GLN A 114 11.90 2.82 -8.90
N THR A 115 12.85 2.52 -9.78
CA THR A 115 12.55 1.99 -11.11
C THR A 115 13.25 0.65 -11.30
N GLY A 116 12.54 -0.34 -11.85
CA GLY A 116 13.08 -1.67 -12.10
C GLY A 116 12.47 -2.30 -13.33
N VAL A 117 13.18 -3.28 -13.91
CA VAL A 117 12.73 -4.04 -15.07
C VAL A 117 12.43 -5.47 -14.65
N VAL A 118 11.27 -5.98 -15.05
CA VAL A 118 10.75 -7.29 -14.66
C VAL A 118 10.34 -8.07 -15.90
N VAL A 119 10.89 -9.27 -16.10
CA VAL A 119 10.57 -10.07 -17.28
C VAL A 119 9.43 -11.05 -16.97
N VAL A 120 8.27 -10.81 -17.57
CA VAL A 120 7.11 -11.70 -17.45
C VAL A 120 7.29 -12.90 -18.37
N VAL A 121 7.37 -14.08 -17.76
CA VAL A 121 7.49 -15.38 -18.44
C VAL A 121 6.23 -16.24 -18.18
N PRO A 122 5.95 -17.23 -19.05
CA PRO A 122 4.84 -18.15 -18.81
C PRO A 122 4.98 -18.92 -17.51
N ARG A 123 3.88 -19.11 -16.80
CA ARG A 123 3.73 -20.02 -15.63
C ARG A 123 4.53 -19.70 -14.37
N LYS A 124 5.45 -18.74 -14.41
CA LYS A 124 6.20 -18.31 -13.23
C LYS A 124 5.81 -16.88 -12.85
N PRO A 125 5.57 -16.62 -11.56
CA PRO A 125 5.37 -15.24 -11.12
C PRO A 125 6.65 -14.44 -11.41
N ALA A 126 6.47 -13.29 -12.04
CA ALA A 126 7.55 -12.36 -12.28
C ALA A 126 7.59 -11.39 -11.10
N MET A 127 8.59 -11.53 -10.25
CA MET A 127 8.66 -10.79 -8.98
C MET A 127 9.77 -9.76 -9.04
N TRP A 128 9.48 -8.56 -8.55
CA TRP A 128 10.49 -7.55 -8.28
C TRP A 128 10.28 -6.99 -6.90
N THR A 129 11.35 -7.02 -6.10
CA THR A 129 11.37 -6.51 -4.74
C THR A 129 12.28 -5.31 -4.70
N THR A 130 11.77 -4.20 -4.18
CA THR A 130 12.53 -2.99 -3.91
C THR A 130 12.49 -2.67 -2.42
N VAL A 131 13.54 -2.03 -1.93
CA VAL A 131 13.72 -1.69 -0.51
C VAL A 131 13.82 -0.18 -0.38
N VAL A 132 13.17 0.38 0.63
CA VAL A 132 13.24 1.80 0.96
C VAL A 132 13.58 1.96 2.44
N GLU A 133 14.52 2.86 2.74
CA GLU A 133 14.90 3.15 4.11
C GLU A 133 13.76 3.85 4.87
N ARG A 134 13.54 3.46 6.12
CA ARG A 134 12.54 4.15 6.95
C ARG A 134 12.95 5.58 7.29
N PRO A 135 11.96 6.50 7.37
CA PRO A 135 12.20 7.85 7.84
C PRO A 135 12.62 7.84 9.32
N ALA A 136 13.28 8.90 9.75
CA ALA A 136 13.42 9.18 11.17
C ALA A 136 12.06 9.63 11.75
N ARG A 137 11.80 9.24 12.99
CA ARG A 137 10.58 9.60 13.72
C ARG A 137 10.94 10.56 14.84
N ILE A 138 10.26 11.70 14.90
CA ILE A 138 10.35 12.63 16.01
C ILE A 138 9.03 12.57 16.78
N LEU A 139 9.08 12.06 18.01
CA LEU A 139 7.99 12.13 18.96
C LEU A 139 8.09 13.44 19.72
N VAL A 140 7.12 14.33 19.54
CA VAL A 140 7.07 15.62 20.20
C VAL A 140 6.07 15.55 21.35
N GLU A 141 6.57 15.71 22.56
CA GLU A 141 5.75 15.82 23.77
C GLU A 141 5.62 17.29 24.14
N ILE A 142 4.38 17.76 24.26
CA ILE A 142 4.10 19.17 24.53
C ILE A 142 3.51 19.28 25.92
N LEU A 143 4.30 19.85 26.84
CA LEU A 143 3.86 20.05 28.20
C LEU A 143 2.96 21.28 28.28
N ARG A 144 1.67 21.01 28.41
CA ARG A 144 0.65 22.04 28.65
C ARG A 144 0.97 22.83 29.93
N PRO A 145 0.99 24.17 29.89
CA PRO A 145 1.16 24.98 31.09
C PRO A 145 0.01 24.77 32.09
N GLN A 146 0.30 24.90 33.39
CA GLN A 146 -0.71 24.72 34.43
C GLN A 146 -1.85 25.73 34.27
N GLY A 147 -3.09 25.26 34.41
CA GLY A 147 -4.30 26.10 34.30
C GLY A 147 -4.76 26.41 32.88
N GLN A 148 -3.98 26.05 31.84
CA GLN A 148 -4.39 26.27 30.45
C GLN A 148 -5.35 25.18 29.93
N PRO A 149 -6.27 25.52 29.00
CA PRO A 149 -7.14 24.54 28.36
C PRO A 149 -6.33 23.61 27.46
N ARG A 150 -6.84 22.39 27.26
CA ARG A 150 -6.28 21.44 26.29
C ARG A 150 -6.50 21.95 24.87
N ALA A 151 -5.57 21.64 23.98
CA ALA A 151 -5.59 22.13 22.61
C ALA A 151 -4.85 21.20 21.66
N LYS A 152 -5.35 21.06 20.43
CA LYS A 152 -4.65 20.41 19.31
C LYS A 152 -3.65 21.37 18.68
N VAL A 153 -2.56 21.66 19.39
CA VAL A 153 -1.51 22.56 18.89
C VAL A 153 -0.76 21.92 17.72
N ALA A 154 -0.31 22.74 16.77
CA ALA A 154 0.49 22.29 15.63
C ALA A 154 1.99 22.33 15.95
N VAL A 155 2.72 21.32 15.48
CA VAL A 155 4.17 21.25 15.54
C VAL A 155 4.74 21.14 14.13
N ARG A 156 5.86 21.80 13.90
CA ARG A 156 6.56 21.79 12.62
C ARG A 156 7.99 21.35 12.79
N ALA A 157 8.45 20.45 11.93
CA ALA A 157 9.86 20.19 11.67
C ALA A 157 10.31 20.99 10.45
N VAL A 158 11.49 21.59 10.54
CA VAL A 158 12.21 22.22 9.43
C VAL A 158 13.55 21.51 9.29
N CYS A 159 13.82 20.88 8.15
CA CYS A 159 15.10 20.21 7.86
C CYS A 159 15.66 20.74 6.54
N GLY A 160 16.50 21.77 6.61
CA GLY A 160 16.92 22.53 5.44
C GLY A 160 15.78 23.37 4.87
N SER A 161 15.47 23.19 3.58
CA SER A 161 14.33 23.85 2.90
C SER A 161 12.99 23.12 3.09
N ASP A 162 13.04 21.88 3.56
CA ASP A 162 11.88 21.00 3.64
C ASP A 162 11.19 21.16 5.00
N THR A 163 9.86 21.12 5.02
CA THR A 163 9.07 21.28 6.26
C THR A 163 7.97 20.24 6.38
N TRP A 164 7.74 19.76 7.59
CA TRP A 164 6.68 18.79 7.91
C TRP A 164 5.90 19.25 9.12
N GLU A 165 4.61 18.98 9.11
CA GLU A 165 3.71 19.38 10.18
C GLU A 165 2.93 18.19 10.71
N SER A 166 2.68 18.19 12.02
CA SER A 166 1.75 17.30 12.69
C SER A 166 1.00 18.09 13.74
N ARG A 167 -0.16 17.58 14.16
CA ARG A 167 -0.88 18.12 15.32
C ARG A 167 -0.70 17.21 16.51
N ALA A 168 -0.65 17.82 17.68
CA ALA A 168 -0.68 17.10 18.93
C ALA A 168 -2.08 16.57 19.24
N GLY A 169 -2.13 15.38 19.83
CA GLY A 169 -3.36 14.84 20.38
C GLY A 169 -3.90 15.71 21.51
N LEU A 170 -5.23 15.83 21.58
CA LEU A 170 -5.91 16.71 22.53
C LEU A 170 -5.68 16.28 23.99
N VAL A 171 -5.49 14.98 24.23
CA VAL A 171 -5.44 14.39 25.58
C VAL A 171 -4.00 14.20 26.06
N ASP A 172 -3.14 13.69 25.19
CA ASP A 172 -1.77 13.27 25.49
C ASP A 172 -0.73 14.35 25.14
N GLY A 173 -1.08 15.34 24.32
CA GLY A 173 -0.14 16.37 23.90
C GLY A 173 1.00 15.83 23.03
N LEU A 174 0.82 14.64 22.45
CA LEU A 174 1.82 13.97 21.63
C LEU A 174 1.57 14.23 20.16
N ALA A 175 2.64 14.57 19.43
CA ALA A 175 2.65 14.63 17.97
C ALA A 175 3.77 13.77 17.41
N THR A 176 3.55 13.15 16.25
CA THR A 176 4.57 12.36 15.56
C THR A 176 4.90 12.99 14.22
N LEU A 177 6.17 13.35 14.02
CA LEU A 177 6.69 13.83 12.74
C LEU A 177 7.54 12.74 12.10
N PHE A 178 7.35 12.52 10.80
CA PHE A 178 8.21 11.67 9.98
C PHE A 178 9.11 12.57 9.14
N VAL A 179 10.41 12.55 9.41
CA VAL A 179 11.40 13.42 8.76
C VAL A 179 12.45 12.59 8.02
N PRO A 180 13.12 13.14 7.00
CA PRO A 180 14.22 12.45 6.32
C PRO A 180 15.33 12.14 7.32
N HIS A 181 15.85 10.92 7.26
CA HIS A 181 17.00 10.53 8.07
C HIS A 181 18.28 11.23 7.57
N GLY A 182 19.25 11.42 8.46
CA GLY A 182 20.55 12.02 8.14
C GLY A 182 20.52 13.52 7.84
N LYS A 183 19.35 14.18 7.86
CA LYS A 183 19.24 15.64 7.75
C LYS A 183 19.13 16.28 9.13
N PRO A 184 19.81 17.41 9.36
CA PRO A 184 19.59 18.24 10.55
C PRO A 184 18.21 18.87 10.51
N CYS A 185 17.48 18.73 11.61
CA CYS A 185 16.11 19.17 11.75
C CYS A 185 15.95 20.01 13.02
N ARG A 186 15.11 21.04 12.97
CA ARG A 186 14.62 21.76 14.14
C ARG A 186 13.11 21.61 14.24
N VAL A 187 12.60 21.42 15.45
CA VAL A 187 11.18 21.24 15.70
C VAL A 187 10.67 22.28 16.67
N GLY A 188 9.47 22.81 16.46
CA GLY A 188 8.85 23.68 17.45
C GLY A 188 7.35 23.84 17.22
N LEU A 189 6.73 24.61 18.11
CA LEU A 189 5.32 24.97 18.00
C LEU A 189 5.14 26.00 16.88
N VAL A 190 4.06 25.87 16.13
CA VAL A 190 3.68 26.85 15.10
C VAL A 190 2.29 27.37 15.35
N HIS A 191 2.07 28.64 14.98
CA HIS A 191 0.75 29.24 15.01
C HIS A 191 -0.12 28.63 13.91
N PRO A 192 -1.33 28.15 14.21
CA PRO A 192 -2.23 27.67 13.18
C PRO A 192 -2.79 28.88 12.39
N GLU A 193 -2.25 29.14 11.20
CA GLU A 193 -2.73 30.21 10.32
C GLU A 193 -4.13 29.94 9.71
N LEU A 194 -4.71 28.74 9.89
CA LEU A 194 -6.07 28.40 9.41
C LEU A 194 -6.84 27.52 10.40
N ALA A 195 -8.15 27.77 10.52
CA ALA A 195 -9.10 27.14 11.45
C ALA A 195 -9.47 25.67 11.12
N GLY A 196 -8.74 25.00 10.23
CA GLY A 196 -9.04 23.63 9.80
C GLY A 196 -8.16 22.56 10.44
N ASP A 197 -8.62 21.31 10.46
CA ASP A 197 -7.86 20.13 10.92
C ASP A 197 -6.72 19.70 9.95
N GLY A 198 -6.50 20.44 8.85
CA GLY A 198 -5.47 20.15 7.86
C GLY A 198 -4.07 20.69 8.21
N PRO A 199 -3.01 20.24 7.49
CA PRO A 199 -1.66 20.77 7.62
C PRO A 199 -1.60 22.23 7.12
N VAL A 200 -1.11 23.13 7.96
CA VAL A 200 -1.06 24.56 7.68
C VAL A 200 0.21 24.91 6.89
N SER A 201 0.20 24.73 5.58
CA SER A 201 1.42 24.88 4.74
C SER A 201 2.19 26.23 4.85
N GLN A 202 1.63 27.28 5.46
CA GLN A 202 2.21 28.64 5.48
C GLN A 202 2.89 29.06 6.79
N ALA A 203 2.66 28.39 7.92
CA ALA A 203 3.14 28.84 9.24
C ALA A 203 4.67 28.72 9.41
N ARG A 204 5.40 29.82 9.58
CA ARG A 204 6.86 29.78 9.76
C ARG A 204 7.25 29.33 11.18
N LEU A 205 8.33 28.55 11.27
CA LEU A 205 8.91 28.18 12.56
C LEU A 205 9.71 29.36 13.12
N GLU A 206 9.16 30.05 14.12
CA GLU A 206 9.80 31.21 14.77
C GLU A 206 10.27 30.86 16.19
N CYS A 207 11.52 30.43 16.30
CA CYS A 207 12.09 30.02 17.58
C CYS A 207 12.36 31.18 18.56
N SER A 208 12.22 32.42 18.11
CA SER A 208 12.28 33.61 18.97
C SER A 208 10.98 33.84 19.73
N SER A 209 9.84 33.41 19.18
CA SER A 209 8.50 33.64 19.74
C SER A 209 7.90 32.37 20.36
N ALA A 210 8.27 31.18 19.89
CA ALA A 210 7.76 29.89 20.36
C ALA A 210 8.90 28.91 20.73
N PRO A 211 8.66 27.93 21.63
CA PRO A 211 9.69 26.97 22.00
C PRO A 211 10.07 26.09 20.81
N CYS A 212 11.37 26.00 20.57
CA CYS A 212 11.98 25.09 19.62
C CYS A 212 12.93 24.12 20.33
N SER A 213 13.15 22.98 19.69
CA SER A 213 14.25 22.09 20.00
C SER A 213 15.58 22.70 19.56
N GLU A 214 16.67 22.18 20.12
CA GLU A 214 17.96 22.22 19.45
C GLU A 214 17.91 21.47 18.11
N GLU A 215 18.96 21.60 17.31
CA GLU A 215 19.11 20.81 16.10
C GLU A 215 19.24 19.32 16.44
N LEU A 216 18.49 18.48 15.74
CA LEU A 216 18.53 17.04 15.88
C LEU A 216 18.67 16.35 14.53
N ILE A 217 19.42 15.25 14.52
CA ILE A 217 19.61 14.38 13.36
C ILE A 217 19.09 13.00 13.75
N GLY A 218 18.12 12.49 13.00
CA GLY A 218 17.63 11.12 13.17
C GLY A 218 18.23 10.17 12.14
N GLY A 219 18.59 8.96 12.55
CA GLY A 219 19.01 7.87 11.68
C GLY A 219 17.84 7.09 11.05
N VAL A 220 18.18 6.09 10.22
CA VAL A 220 17.22 5.23 9.52
C VAL A 220 16.30 4.52 10.51
N GLY A 221 15.00 4.80 10.44
CA GLY A 221 14.00 4.25 11.35
C GLY A 221 14.20 4.58 12.84
N GLU A 222 15.10 5.51 13.18
CA GLU A 222 15.36 5.93 14.55
C GLU A 222 14.19 6.75 15.09
N SER A 223 13.89 6.62 16.38
CA SER A 223 12.91 7.47 17.07
C SER A 223 13.63 8.40 18.05
N ARG A 224 13.37 9.70 17.94
CA ARG A 224 13.88 10.74 18.84
C ARG A 224 12.72 11.41 19.55
N THR A 225 12.88 11.71 20.83
CA THR A 225 11.88 12.41 21.62
C THR A 225 12.30 13.85 21.85
N VAL A 226 11.38 14.79 21.63
CA VAL A 226 11.56 16.22 21.89
C VAL A 226 10.47 16.66 22.84
N VAL A 227 10.84 17.36 23.91
CA VAL A 227 9.87 17.91 24.87
C VAL A 227 9.81 19.42 24.70
N LEU A 228 8.64 19.95 24.35
CA LEU A 228 8.38 21.39 24.24
C LEU A 228 7.62 21.88 25.46
N LYS A 229 8.13 22.93 26.11
CA LYS A 229 7.56 23.51 27.34
C LYS A 229 7.20 24.98 27.09
N PRO A 230 6.08 25.26 26.40
CA PRO A 230 5.63 26.63 26.17
C PRO A 230 5.31 27.34 27.49
N THR A 231 5.43 28.66 27.50
CA THR A 231 4.83 29.51 28.55
C THR A 231 3.31 29.63 28.35
N SER A 232 2.60 30.16 29.34
CA SER A 232 1.16 30.46 29.22
C SER A 232 0.84 31.39 28.05
N GLU A 233 1.70 32.39 27.79
CA GLU A 233 1.54 33.33 26.68
C GLU A 233 1.76 32.62 25.33
N GLN A 234 2.82 31.84 25.22
CA GLN A 234 3.11 31.05 24.02
C GLN A 234 2.00 30.03 23.73
N TRP A 235 1.47 29.38 24.76
CA TRP A 235 0.35 28.46 24.63
C TRP A 235 -0.91 29.14 24.11
N ALA A 236 -1.25 30.31 24.67
CA ALA A 236 -2.39 31.10 24.20
C ALA A 236 -2.23 31.53 22.74
N ALA A 237 -1.00 31.85 22.32
CA ALA A 237 -0.69 32.24 20.95
C ALA A 237 -0.83 31.07 19.97
N VAL A 238 -0.37 29.87 20.29
CA VAL A 238 -0.38 28.74 19.33
C VAL A 238 -1.63 27.85 19.40
N ARG A 239 -2.47 28.06 20.42
CA ARG A 239 -3.72 27.31 20.55
C ARG A 239 -4.68 27.69 19.41
N PRO A 240 -5.24 26.73 18.66
CA PRO A 240 -6.29 27.02 17.70
C PRO A 240 -7.49 27.67 18.40
N ALA A 241 -8.15 28.59 17.70
CA ALA A 241 -9.39 29.18 18.19
C ALA A 241 -10.39 28.06 18.56
N PRO A 242 -11.19 28.23 19.63
CA PRO A 242 -12.30 27.32 19.87
C PRO A 242 -13.17 27.27 18.60
N GLU A 243 -13.61 26.06 18.22
CA GLU A 243 -14.58 25.95 17.13
C GLU A 243 -15.77 26.85 17.46
N PRO A 244 -16.26 27.66 16.50
CA PRO A 244 -17.43 28.48 16.76
C PRO A 244 -18.56 27.53 17.16
N GLU A 245 -19.13 27.76 18.34
CA GLU A 245 -20.39 27.15 18.72
C GLU A 245 -21.36 27.44 17.59
N THR A 246 -21.90 26.38 16.99
CA THR A 246 -22.82 26.40 15.86
C THR A 246 -23.72 27.63 15.91
N ALA A 247 -23.90 28.32 14.77
CA ALA A 247 -24.63 29.59 14.60
C ALA A 247 -26.14 29.57 14.96
N ALA A 248 -26.49 29.06 16.14
CA ALA A 248 -27.83 28.98 16.69
C ALA A 248 -28.08 30.00 17.83
N GLU A 249 -27.04 30.59 18.43
CA GLU A 249 -27.20 31.56 19.53
C GLU A 249 -26.67 32.98 19.23
N ALA A 250 -26.24 33.25 18.00
CA ALA A 250 -25.89 34.60 17.57
C ALA A 250 -27.08 35.30 16.88
N ARG A 251 -28.16 35.57 17.63
CA ARG A 251 -29.02 36.73 17.34
C ARG A 251 -29.38 37.44 18.65
N PRO A 252 -29.16 38.76 18.75
CA PRO A 252 -29.71 39.56 19.84
C PRO A 252 -31.24 39.62 19.78
#